data_AF-J6HIQ5-F1
#
_entry.id   AF-J6HIQ5-F1
#
_cell.length_a   1.000
_cell.length_b   1.000
_cell.length_c   1.000
_cell.angle_alpha   90.00
_cell.angle_beta   90.00
_cell.angle_gamma   90.00
#
_symmetry.space_group_name_H-M   'P 1'
#
loop_
_entity.id
_entity.type
_entity.pdbx_description
1 polymer ?
#
loop_
_entity_poly.entity_id
_entity_poly.type
_entity_poly.pdbx_seq_one_letter_code
_entity_poly.pdbx_strand_id
1 'polypeptide(L)'
;MFEQLMKDNSVNDDAKIELALNLYFPKQYIINTVDAVNKIIWFYSGGKEIKDSGGKTSNSGKNVNIYDFEQDADYIYAAFMEQYKIDLADIDYLHWWKFKSLFYGLNKDIQLSKIMFYRSVELTDDMTKNERKFYRDMKRLYALEDMRSEEEKEQDFNDCLAGMF
;
A
#
# COMPACT_ATOMS: atom_id res chain seq x y z
N MET A 1 5.10 -11.15 1.96
CA MET A 1 5.02 -10.42 0.67
C MET A 1 6.06 -9.29 0.65
N PHE A 2 6.55 -8.85 -0.51
CA PHE A 2 7.60 -7.80 -0.60
C PHE A 2 7.22 -6.50 0.13
N GLU A 3 5.97 -6.03 -0.01
CA GLU A 3 5.51 -4.82 0.65
C GLU A 3 5.51 -4.93 2.18
N GLN A 4 5.09 -6.08 2.72
CA GLN A 4 5.16 -6.33 4.16
C GLN A 4 6.60 -6.26 4.67
N LEU A 5 7.54 -6.91 3.97
CA LEU A 5 8.95 -6.86 4.34
C LEU A 5 9.50 -5.43 4.37
N MET A 6 9.10 -4.58 3.42
CA MET A 6 9.54 -3.18 3.40
C MET A 6 8.94 -2.37 4.55
N LYS A 7 7.67 -2.66 4.93
CA LYS A 7 6.94 -2.00 6.03
C LYS A 7 7.30 -2.53 7.42
N ASP A 8 8.02 -3.65 7.53
CA ASP A 8 8.34 -4.27 8.81
C ASP A 8 9.48 -3.53 9.51
N ASN A 9 9.17 -2.75 10.55
CA ASN A 9 10.16 -1.98 11.32
C ASN A 9 10.99 -2.85 12.27
N SER A 10 10.62 -4.12 12.48
CA SER A 10 11.40 -5.05 13.31
C SER A 10 12.63 -5.62 12.59
N VAL A 11 12.66 -5.49 11.25
CA VAL A 11 13.76 -5.95 10.41
C VAL A 11 14.63 -4.74 10.02
N ASN A 12 15.94 -4.85 10.22
CA ASN A 12 16.86 -3.79 9.81
C ASN A 12 17.00 -3.72 8.28
N ASP A 13 17.43 -2.58 7.76
CA ASP A 13 17.46 -2.31 6.32
C ASP A 13 18.38 -3.28 5.55
N ASP A 14 19.52 -3.65 6.12
CA ASP A 14 20.44 -4.61 5.50
C ASP A 14 19.79 -5.99 5.34
N ALA A 15 19.10 -6.48 6.37
CA ALA A 15 18.36 -7.74 6.32
C ALA A 15 17.16 -7.67 5.36
N LYS A 16 16.46 -6.53 5.27
CA LYS A 16 15.41 -6.33 4.27
C LYS A 16 15.94 -6.48 2.85
N ILE A 17 17.13 -5.93 2.57
CA ILE A 17 17.78 -6.07 1.26
C ILE A 17 18.10 -7.54 0.99
N GLU A 18 18.74 -8.25 1.91
CA GLU A 18 19.07 -9.67 1.72
C GLU A 18 17.83 -10.54 1.50
N LEU A 19 16.79 -10.34 2.30
CA LEU A 19 15.52 -11.05 2.19
C LEU A 19 14.82 -10.75 0.86
N ALA A 20 14.83 -9.49 0.41
CA ALA A 20 14.28 -9.10 -0.89
C ALA A 20 15.06 -9.72 -2.05
N LEU A 21 16.38 -9.73 -2.00
CA LEU A 21 17.22 -10.35 -3.03
C LEU A 21 16.97 -11.85 -3.12
N ASN A 22 16.87 -12.54 -1.99
CA ASN A 22 16.56 -13.96 -1.96
C ASN A 22 15.13 -14.26 -2.48
N LEU A 23 14.18 -13.35 -2.25
CA LEU A 23 12.80 -13.48 -2.73
C LEU A 23 12.71 -13.39 -4.27
N TYR A 24 13.43 -12.46 -4.89
CA TYR A 24 13.31 -12.18 -6.33
C TYR A 24 14.39 -12.86 -7.19
N PHE A 25 15.56 -13.13 -6.62
CA PHE A 25 16.70 -13.76 -7.30
C PHE A 25 17.19 -14.99 -6.54
N PRO A 26 16.31 -15.98 -6.27
CA PRO A 26 16.68 -17.15 -5.48
C PRO A 26 17.84 -17.89 -6.13
N LYS A 27 18.88 -18.19 -5.35
CA LYS A 27 20.08 -18.94 -5.76
C LYS A 27 20.89 -18.28 -6.90
N GLN A 28 20.76 -16.97 -7.10
CA GLN A 28 21.59 -16.22 -8.05
C GLN A 28 22.75 -15.53 -7.34
N TYR A 29 23.90 -15.48 -8.02
CA TYR A 29 25.03 -14.68 -7.57
C TYR A 29 24.84 -13.23 -8.00
N ILE A 30 24.79 -12.31 -7.05
CA ILE A 30 24.51 -10.89 -7.28
C ILE A 30 25.81 -10.10 -7.17
N ILE A 31 26.24 -9.51 -8.28
CA ILE A 31 27.49 -8.73 -8.35
C ILE A 31 27.23 -7.28 -7.91
N ASN A 32 26.11 -6.70 -8.32
CA ASN A 32 25.71 -5.34 -7.96
C ASN A 32 24.36 -5.36 -7.24
N THR A 33 24.42 -5.23 -5.92
CA THR A 33 23.26 -5.18 -5.03
C THR A 33 22.32 -4.02 -5.39
N VAL A 34 22.87 -2.85 -5.69
CA VAL A 34 22.08 -1.65 -6.02
C VAL A 34 21.26 -1.87 -7.30
N ASP A 35 21.89 -2.41 -8.35
CA ASP A 35 21.18 -2.72 -9.59
C ASP A 35 20.10 -3.79 -9.40
N ALA A 36 20.37 -4.78 -8.55
CA ALA A 36 19.40 -5.83 -8.25
C ALA A 36 18.19 -5.27 -7.50
N VAL A 37 18.40 -4.42 -6.49
CA VAL A 37 17.32 -3.72 -5.78
C VAL A 37 16.54 -2.82 -6.73
N ASN A 38 17.21 -2.04 -7.59
CA ASN A 38 16.54 -1.21 -8.60
C ASN A 38 15.66 -2.04 -9.55
N LYS A 39 16.12 -3.23 -9.97
CA LYS A 39 15.32 -4.17 -10.76
C LYS A 39 14.12 -4.71 -10.00
N ILE A 40 14.25 -5.01 -8.71
CA ILE A 40 13.12 -5.41 -7.86
C ILE A 40 12.09 -4.30 -7.81
N ILE A 41 12.50 -3.05 -7.55
CA ILE A 41 11.59 -1.91 -7.49
C ILE A 41 10.92 -1.68 -8.84
N TRP A 42 11.66 -1.76 -9.95
CA TRP A 42 11.12 -1.64 -11.31
C TRP A 42 10.08 -2.73 -11.61
N PHE A 43 10.38 -3.99 -11.28
CA PHE A 43 9.46 -5.10 -11.47
C PHE A 43 8.21 -4.94 -10.59
N TYR A 44 8.39 -4.62 -9.31
CA TYR A 44 7.30 -4.38 -8.38
C TYR A 44 6.41 -3.23 -8.85
N SER A 45 7.01 -2.18 -9.41
CA SER A 45 6.33 -0.99 -9.97
C SER A 45 5.59 -1.25 -11.28
N GLY A 46 5.70 -2.44 -11.86
CA GLY A 46 4.97 -2.79 -13.09
C GLY A 46 5.69 -2.36 -14.36
N GLY A 47 7.02 -2.30 -14.33
CA GLY A 47 7.83 -1.94 -15.48
C GLY A 47 7.85 -0.45 -15.82
N LYS A 48 7.25 0.40 -14.99
CA LYS A 48 7.26 1.85 -15.15
C LYS A 48 8.62 2.39 -14.72
N GLU A 49 9.21 3.26 -15.55
CA GLU A 49 10.40 4.01 -15.15
C GLU A 49 10.08 4.84 -13.90
N ILE A 50 10.88 4.68 -12.87
CA ILE A 50 10.89 5.60 -11.74
C ILE A 50 11.49 6.87 -12.31
N LYS A 51 10.64 7.84 -12.69
CA LYS A 51 11.14 9.15 -13.06
C LYS A 51 11.87 9.66 -11.83
N ASP A 52 13.19 9.85 -11.94
CA ASP A 52 13.96 10.64 -10.98
C ASP A 52 13.20 11.95 -10.81
N SER A 53 12.50 12.04 -9.68
CA SER A 53 11.70 13.19 -9.33
C SER A 53 12.67 14.23 -8.80
N GLY A 54 13.54 14.73 -9.68
CA GLY A 54 14.32 15.92 -9.44
C GLY A 54 13.36 17.06 -9.13
N GLY A 55 13.21 17.36 -7.84
CA GLY A 55 12.57 18.57 -7.34
C GLY A 55 11.11 18.75 -7.74
N LYS A 56 10.21 18.03 -7.06
CA LYS A 56 8.92 18.55 -6.51
C LYS A 56 8.10 17.36 -6.02
N THR A 57 8.31 17.01 -4.76
CA THR A 57 7.28 16.38 -3.94
C THR A 57 6.18 17.43 -3.74
N SER A 58 5.40 17.71 -4.79
CA SER A 58 4.16 18.47 -4.63
C SER A 58 3.20 17.57 -3.86
N ASN A 59 2.89 17.99 -2.64
CA ASN A 59 2.19 17.31 -1.56
C ASN A 59 3.04 16.29 -0.79
N SER A 60 3.64 16.80 0.29
CA SER A 60 3.75 16.14 1.59
C SER A 60 2.37 15.78 2.19
N GLY A 61 1.45 15.30 1.37
CA GLY A 61 0.26 14.62 1.86
C GLY A 61 0.73 13.32 2.46
N LYS A 62 0.45 13.10 3.74
CA LYS A 62 0.69 11.82 4.41
C LYS A 62 0.32 10.70 3.43
N ASN A 63 1.25 9.79 3.12
CA ASN A 63 0.95 8.59 2.34
C ASN A 63 -0.06 7.78 3.15
N VAL A 64 -1.35 8.08 2.97
CA VAL A 64 -2.42 7.33 3.63
C VAL A 64 -2.41 5.95 2.98
N ASN A 65 -2.08 4.93 3.76
CA ASN A 65 -2.25 3.55 3.33
C ASN A 65 -3.75 3.32 3.11
N ILE A 66 -4.16 3.30 1.85
CA ILE A 66 -5.57 3.09 1.46
C ILE A 66 -5.91 1.60 1.31
N TYR A 67 -4.91 0.73 1.21
CA TYR A 67 -5.06 -0.73 1.19
C TYR A 67 -3.89 -1.41 1.90
N ASP A 68 -4.13 -2.64 2.33
CA ASP A 68 -3.12 -3.59 2.77
C ASP A 68 -3.46 -4.99 2.23
N PHE A 69 -2.52 -5.64 1.56
CA PHE A 69 -2.79 -6.92 0.88
C PHE A 69 -3.12 -8.08 1.84
N GLU A 70 -2.73 -7.99 3.11
CA GLU A 70 -3.03 -9.03 4.11
C GLU A 70 -4.36 -8.74 4.80
N GLN A 71 -4.54 -7.50 5.30
CA GLN A 71 -5.77 -7.14 5.99
C GLN A 71 -6.98 -7.08 5.04
N ASP A 72 -6.76 -6.75 3.77
CA ASP A 72 -7.83 -6.69 2.77
C ASP A 72 -7.94 -7.98 1.92
N ALA A 73 -7.24 -9.07 2.28
CA ALA A 73 -7.18 -10.30 1.47
C ALA A 73 -8.58 -10.82 1.07
N ASP A 74 -9.53 -10.86 2.01
CA ASP A 74 -10.91 -11.31 1.74
C ASP A 74 -11.66 -10.36 0.79
N TYR A 75 -11.46 -9.05 0.94
CA TYR A 75 -12.06 -8.06 0.05
C TYR A 75 -11.44 -8.12 -1.35
N ILE A 76 -10.14 -8.39 -1.44
CA ILE A 76 -9.43 -8.59 -2.72
C ILE A 76 -9.96 -9.83 -3.41
N TYR A 77 -10.07 -10.96 -2.70
CA TYR A 77 -10.66 -12.18 -3.22
C TYR A 77 -12.07 -11.94 -3.76
N ALA A 78 -12.94 -11.36 -2.93
CA ALA A 78 -14.31 -11.05 -3.31
C ALA A 78 -14.38 -10.11 -4.52
N ALA A 79 -13.54 -9.08 -4.57
CA ALA A 79 -13.47 -8.12 -5.67
C ALA A 79 -13.09 -8.79 -7.00
N PHE A 80 -12.07 -9.65 -6.99
CA PHE A 80 -11.62 -10.37 -8.19
C PHE A 80 -12.67 -11.36 -8.69
N MET A 81 -13.33 -12.07 -7.77
CA MET A 81 -14.40 -13.00 -8.12
C MET A 81 -15.67 -12.27 -8.62
N GLU A 82 -16.03 -11.15 -8.00
CA GLU A 82 -17.19 -10.34 -8.37
C GLU A 82 -17.01 -9.71 -9.75
N GLN A 83 -15.91 -8.98 -9.97
CA GLN A 83 -15.71 -8.17 -11.17
C GLN A 83 -15.14 -8.96 -12.35
N TYR A 84 -14.15 -9.82 -12.11
CA TYR A 84 -13.38 -10.48 -13.17
C TYR A 84 -13.68 -11.97 -13.31
N LYS A 85 -14.44 -12.55 -12.36
CA LYS A 85 -14.69 -14.00 -12.28
C LYS A 85 -13.38 -14.81 -12.21
N ILE A 86 -12.39 -14.24 -11.53
CA ILE A 86 -11.10 -14.90 -11.27
C ILE A 86 -11.14 -15.42 -9.84
N ASP A 87 -11.05 -16.73 -9.68
CA ASP A 87 -10.86 -17.37 -8.39
C ASP A 87 -9.36 -17.30 -8.02
N LEU A 88 -9.00 -16.39 -7.12
CA LEU A 88 -7.61 -16.23 -6.67
C LEU A 88 -7.12 -17.40 -5.81
N ALA A 89 -8.02 -18.24 -5.28
CA ALA A 89 -7.65 -19.38 -4.43
C ALA A 89 -7.33 -20.64 -5.26
N ASP A 90 -7.86 -20.75 -6.48
CA ASP A 90 -7.73 -21.93 -7.35
C ASP A 90 -6.80 -21.70 -8.57
N ILE A 91 -6.33 -20.47 -8.79
CA ILE A 91 -5.46 -20.17 -9.94
C ILE A 91 -4.00 -20.56 -9.67
N ASP A 92 -3.42 -21.37 -10.56
CA ASP A 92 -2.01 -21.77 -10.47
C ASP A 92 -1.03 -20.60 -10.65
N TYR A 93 -1.38 -19.63 -11.50
CA TYR A 93 -0.50 -18.52 -11.84
C TYR A 93 -1.23 -17.28 -12.33
N LEU A 94 -0.98 -16.15 -11.67
CA LEU A 94 -1.34 -14.82 -12.15
C LEU A 94 -0.11 -13.91 -12.11
N HIS A 95 0.39 -13.50 -13.29
CA HIS A 95 1.54 -12.61 -13.37
C HIS A 95 1.28 -11.32 -12.58
N TRP A 96 2.24 -10.88 -11.76
CA TRP A 96 2.13 -9.71 -10.87
C TRP A 96 1.56 -8.47 -11.57
N TRP A 97 2.04 -8.15 -12.77
CA TRP A 97 1.54 -6.98 -13.50
C TRP A 97 0.07 -7.11 -13.94
N LYS A 98 -0.39 -8.32 -14.25
CA LYS A 98 -1.82 -8.57 -14.52
C LYS A 98 -2.64 -8.38 -13.26
N PHE A 99 -2.19 -8.94 -12.13
CA PHE A 99 -2.81 -8.71 -10.84
C PHE A 99 -2.93 -7.21 -10.53
N LYS A 100 -1.84 -6.44 -10.66
CA LYS A 100 -1.87 -4.99 -10.44
C LYS A 100 -2.83 -4.25 -11.37
N SER A 101 -2.84 -4.59 -12.65
CA SER A 101 -3.76 -3.97 -13.62
C SER A 101 -5.22 -4.23 -13.25
N LEU A 102 -5.54 -5.44 -12.79
CA LEU A 102 -6.88 -5.81 -12.32
C LEU A 102 -7.22 -5.11 -11.00
N PHE A 103 -6.32 -5.14 -10.03
CA PHE A 103 -6.51 -4.50 -8.72
C PHE A 103 -6.75 -2.98 -8.85
N TYR A 104 -5.97 -2.27 -9.67
CA TYR A 104 -6.20 -0.83 -9.93
C TYR A 104 -7.36 -0.57 -10.90
N GLY A 105 -7.88 -1.59 -11.57
CA GLY A 105 -9.01 -1.52 -12.47
C GLY A 105 -10.36 -1.81 -11.82
N LEU A 106 -10.40 -1.96 -10.48
CA LEU A 106 -11.65 -2.19 -9.75
C LEU A 106 -12.61 -1.02 -9.90
N ASN A 107 -13.88 -1.33 -10.18
CA ASN A 107 -14.92 -0.33 -10.32
C ASN A 107 -15.29 0.26 -8.97
N LYS A 108 -15.82 1.49 -8.96
CA LYS A 108 -16.21 2.21 -7.73
C LYS A 108 -17.27 1.50 -6.87
N ASP A 109 -18.07 0.63 -7.48
CA ASP A 109 -19.18 -0.04 -6.81
C ASP A 109 -18.74 -1.29 -6.03
N ILE A 110 -17.53 -1.80 -6.30
CA ILE A 110 -16.91 -2.91 -5.57
C ILE A 110 -16.64 -2.50 -4.12
N GLN A 111 -16.89 -3.42 -3.19
CA GLN A 111 -16.73 -3.16 -1.76
C GLN A 111 -15.31 -2.68 -1.40
N LEU A 112 -14.27 -3.32 -1.94
CA LEU A 112 -12.89 -2.91 -1.73
C LEU A 112 -12.64 -1.47 -2.22
N SER A 113 -13.18 -1.08 -3.37
CA SER A 113 -13.07 0.29 -3.89
C SER A 113 -13.71 1.32 -2.96
N LYS A 114 -14.86 0.99 -2.36
CA LYS A 114 -15.52 1.84 -1.36
C LYS A 114 -14.68 1.97 -0.08
N ILE A 115 -14.08 0.88 0.38
CA ILE A 115 -13.19 0.86 1.55
C ILE A 115 -11.97 1.75 1.31
N MET A 116 -11.29 1.57 0.18
CA MET A 116 -10.14 2.40 -0.21
C MET A 116 -10.54 3.88 -0.28
N PHE A 117 -11.72 4.18 -0.82
CA PHE A 117 -12.26 5.54 -0.85
C PHE A 117 -12.50 6.10 0.55
N TYR A 118 -13.15 5.36 1.46
CA TYR A 118 -13.38 5.83 2.82
C TYR A 118 -12.06 6.12 3.54
N ARG A 119 -11.05 5.26 3.37
CA ARG A 119 -9.70 5.48 3.91
C ARG A 119 -9.06 6.73 3.31
N SER A 120 -9.25 7.02 2.02
CA SER A 120 -8.63 8.16 1.33
C SER A 120 -9.33 9.51 1.54
N VAL A 121 -10.64 9.54 1.87
CA VAL A 121 -11.40 10.80 1.97
C VAL A 121 -10.76 11.77 2.97
N GLU A 122 -10.52 13.02 2.58
CA GLU A 122 -10.13 14.06 3.53
C GLU A 122 -11.39 14.66 4.18
N LEU A 123 -11.38 14.83 5.51
CA LEU A 123 -12.50 15.46 6.21
C LEU A 123 -12.29 16.97 6.20
N THR A 124 -13.10 17.67 5.42
CA THR A 124 -12.96 19.11 5.17
C THR A 124 -14.08 19.91 5.82
N ASP A 125 -13.91 21.24 5.87
CA ASP A 125 -14.87 22.12 6.54
C ASP A 125 -16.14 22.44 5.75
N ASP A 126 -16.12 22.20 4.44
CA ASP A 126 -17.28 22.29 3.54
C ASP A 126 -18.28 21.13 3.69
N MET A 127 -17.89 20.03 4.35
CA MET A 127 -18.80 18.91 4.62
C MET A 127 -19.85 19.24 5.68
N THR A 128 -21.09 18.79 5.47
CA THR A 128 -22.13 18.87 6.51
C THR A 128 -21.75 18.04 7.75
N LYS A 129 -22.34 18.36 8.90
CA LYS A 129 -22.11 17.60 10.15
C LYS A 129 -22.39 16.10 9.97
N ASN A 130 -23.41 15.75 9.20
CA ASN A 130 -23.81 14.37 8.96
C ASN A 130 -22.83 13.64 8.03
N GLU A 131 -22.40 14.28 6.94
CA GLU A 131 -21.39 13.71 6.02
C GLU A 131 -20.05 13.51 6.74
N ARG A 132 -19.60 14.51 7.50
CA ARG A 132 -18.36 14.43 8.27
C ARG A 132 -18.43 13.29 9.28
N LYS A 133 -19.58 13.11 9.96
CA LYS A 133 -19.79 12.00 10.88
C LYS A 133 -19.77 10.65 10.15
N PHE A 134 -20.47 10.54 9.03
CA PHE A 134 -20.52 9.31 8.23
C PHE A 134 -19.13 8.86 7.79
N TYR A 135 -18.35 9.75 7.17
CA TYR A 135 -17.00 9.40 6.71
C TYR A 135 -16.04 9.11 7.86
N ARG A 136 -16.18 9.78 9.00
CA ARG A 136 -15.41 9.46 10.22
C ARG A 136 -15.73 8.05 10.72
N ASP A 137 -17.01 7.69 10.77
CA ASP A 137 -17.47 6.38 11.22
C ASP A 137 -16.96 5.28 10.24
N MET A 138 -17.00 5.52 8.93
CA MET A 138 -16.47 4.58 7.92
C MET A 138 -14.95 4.45 7.96
N LYS A 139 -14.21 5.55 8.15
CA LYS A 139 -12.76 5.50 8.34
C LYS A 139 -12.37 4.67 9.55
N ARG A 140 -13.10 4.82 10.66
CA ARG A 140 -12.87 4.04 11.88
C ARG A 140 -13.20 2.57 11.69
N LEU A 141 -14.32 2.28 11.02
CA LEU A 141 -14.77 0.91 10.77
C LEU A 141 -13.79 0.12 9.91
N TYR A 142 -13.21 0.76 8.90
CA TYR A 142 -12.28 0.11 7.96
C TYR A 142 -10.82 0.53 8.18
N ALA A 143 -10.47 1.05 9.34
CA ALA A 143 -9.09 1.42 9.63
C ALA A 143 -8.18 0.19 9.51
N LEU A 144 -7.02 0.37 8.86
CA LEU A 144 -5.97 -0.64 8.88
C LEU A 144 -5.32 -0.65 10.27
N GLU A 145 -4.90 -1.84 10.73
CA GLU A 145 -4.12 -1.98 11.94
C GLU A 145 -2.81 -1.19 11.83
N ASP A 146 -2.52 -0.38 12.85
CA ASP A 146 -1.33 0.45 12.91
C ASP A 146 -0.17 -0.33 13.53
N MET A 147 0.71 -0.84 12.68
CA MET A 147 1.87 -1.67 13.04
C MET A 147 3.05 -0.86 13.59
N ARG A 148 2.93 0.47 13.68
CA ARG A 148 3.96 1.35 14.26
C ARG A 148 4.10 1.16 15.76
N SER A 149 5.30 1.41 16.29
CA SER A 149 5.52 1.45 17.74
C SER A 149 4.79 2.62 18.39
N GLU A 150 4.55 2.57 19.70
CA GLU A 150 3.96 3.70 20.42
C GLU A 150 4.84 4.96 20.32
N GLU A 151 6.16 4.80 20.32
CA GLU A 151 7.11 5.90 20.13
C GLU A 151 6.98 6.54 18.74
N GLU A 152 6.79 5.75 17.70
CA GLU A 152 6.56 6.23 16.32
C GLU A 152 5.19 6.92 16.18
N LYS A 153 4.16 6.41 16.87
CA LYS A 153 2.84 7.05 16.94
C LYS A 153 2.91 8.39 17.65
N GLU A 154 3.65 8.48 18.75
CA GLU A 154 3.89 9.72 19.50
C GLU A 154 4.71 10.72 18.68
N GLN A 155 5.74 10.27 17.95
CA GLN A 155 6.50 11.13 17.05
C GLN A 155 5.64 11.68 15.91
N ASP A 156 4.88 10.85 15.19
CA ASP A 156 3.99 11.33 14.12
C ASP A 156 2.88 12.24 14.66
N PHE A 157 2.41 11.99 15.89
CA PHE A 157 1.47 12.89 16.58
C PHE A 157 2.11 14.25 16.90
N ASN A 158 3.34 14.25 17.42
CA ASN A 158 4.08 15.47 17.74
C ASN A 158 4.44 16.28 16.49
N ASP A 159 4.89 15.62 15.42
CA ASP A 159 5.17 16.26 14.13
C ASP A 159 3.90 16.87 13.52
N CYS A 160 2.77 16.17 13.65
CA CYS A 160 1.47 16.67 13.20
C CYS A 160 1.03 17.90 13.99
N LEU A 161 1.27 17.94 15.31
CA LEU A 161 0.98 19.13 16.14
C LEU A 161 1.94 20.29 15.83
N ALA A 162 3.23 20.00 15.63
CA ALA A 162 4.24 21.01 15.32
C ALA A 162 3.97 21.68 13.97
N GLY A 163 3.43 20.96 12.98
CA GLY A 163 3.03 21.51 11.69
C GLY A 163 1.72 22.32 11.71
N MET A 164 1.01 22.39 12.84
CA MET A 164 -0.20 23.21 13.00
C MET A 164 0.08 24.62 13.57
N PHE A 165 1.32 24.92 13.95
CA PHE A 165 1.77 26.22 14.48
C PHE A 165 2.90 26.81 13.61
#